data_AF-A0AAF0EZV4-F1
#
_entry.id   AF-A0AAF0EZV4-F1
#
_cell.length_a   1.000
_cell.length_b   1.000
_cell.length_c   1.000
_cell.angle_alpha   90.00
_cell.angle_beta   90.00
_cell.angle_gamma   90.00
#
_symmetry.space_group_name_H-M   'P 1'
#
loop_
_entity.id
_entity.type
_entity.pdbx_description
1 polymer ?
#
loop_
_entity_poly.entity_id
_entity_poly.type
_entity_poly.pdbx_seq_one_letter_code
_entity_poly.pdbx_strand_id
1 'polypeptide(L)'
;MAGSGRVSPVLLPANEYLQAMQAKYPAPSPAAEASRRKRRNRMSLFSRQPMNCEGGWKGYERIVGFDTMPDAEDTVSRSASYTLQVKSVGYARTKHTRTFMCAVDATESSERALEWIMENLVDDGDEIVAVRVLDEEQDNMSQENARDGARSLIASIVELNDETRKISITVEFLTGSIKSSILRLVTMYRPESLTIGTRGKQVSALEKMLGTTPLGNLSKSLIWQSPVPVIIVRPEDRVQKHLSKRMADPRRHEYYDLVQHNEQLPMSLPPNSEAQAEMRK
;
A
#
# COMPACT_ATOMS: atom_id res chain seq x y z
N MET A 1 -38.03 39.16 -24.94
CA MET A 1 -36.87 39.55 -24.12
C MET A 1 -36.81 38.59 -22.94
N ALA A 2 -35.90 37.62 -22.96
CA ALA A 2 -35.69 36.69 -21.84
C ALA A 2 -34.37 37.06 -21.18
N GLY A 3 -34.44 37.58 -19.95
CA GLY A 3 -33.27 37.98 -19.17
C GLY A 3 -32.55 36.74 -18.63
N SER A 4 -31.33 36.51 -19.12
CA SER A 4 -30.38 35.58 -18.52
C SER A 4 -29.83 36.21 -17.24
N GLY A 5 -30.37 35.79 -16.10
CA GLY A 5 -29.84 36.13 -14.78
C GLY A 5 -28.54 35.36 -14.55
N ARG A 6 -27.39 36.04 -14.67
CA ARG A 6 -26.13 35.52 -14.13
C ARG A 6 -26.25 35.50 -12.61
N VAL A 7 -26.37 34.31 -12.04
CA VAL A 7 -26.20 34.10 -10.60
C VAL A 7 -24.69 34.19 -10.34
N SER A 8 -24.26 35.27 -9.70
CA SER A 8 -22.89 35.39 -9.21
C SER A 8 -22.64 34.28 -8.19
N PRO A 9 -21.56 33.47 -8.31
CA PRO A 9 -21.26 32.48 -7.29
C PRO A 9 -20.98 33.21 -5.98
N VAL A 10 -21.78 32.90 -4.95
CA VAL A 10 -21.55 33.40 -3.59
C VAL A 10 -20.32 32.66 -3.09
N LEU A 11 -19.18 33.35 -3.07
CA LEU A 11 -17.97 32.88 -2.40
C LEU A 11 -18.32 32.65 -0.93
N LEU A 12 -18.33 31.40 -0.50
CA LEU A 12 -18.51 31.11 0.92
C LEU A 12 -17.32 31.72 1.68
N PRO A 13 -17.57 32.37 2.83
CA PRO A 13 -16.48 32.81 3.68
C PRO A 13 -15.59 31.61 4.03
N ALA A 14 -14.26 31.80 3.98
CA ALA A 14 -13.26 30.72 4.10
C ALA A 14 -13.45 29.80 5.32
N ASN A 15 -14.16 30.26 6.35
CA ASN A 15 -14.48 29.48 7.54
C ASN A 15 -15.56 28.42 7.30
N GLU A 16 -16.61 28.72 6.52
CA GLU A 16 -17.68 27.77 6.17
C GLU A 16 -17.16 26.69 5.20
N TYR A 17 -16.28 27.09 4.28
CA TYR A 17 -15.54 26.18 3.42
C TYR A 17 -14.77 25.10 4.21
N LEU A 18 -14.05 25.51 5.26
CA LEU A 18 -13.25 24.60 6.08
C LEU A 18 -14.14 23.62 6.85
N GLN A 19 -15.30 24.07 7.33
CA GLN A 19 -16.27 23.23 8.04
C GLN A 19 -16.90 22.19 7.10
N ALA A 20 -17.33 22.58 5.89
CA ALA A 20 -17.89 21.65 4.91
C ALA A 20 -16.88 20.57 4.48
N MET A 21 -15.59 20.93 4.36
CA MET A 21 -14.53 19.98 4.04
C MET A 21 -14.18 19.03 5.19
N GLN A 22 -14.16 19.53 6.43
CA GLN A 22 -13.98 18.68 7.61
C GLN A 22 -15.14 17.69 7.79
N ALA A 23 -16.36 18.10 7.43
CA ALA A 23 -17.52 17.21 7.43
C ALA A 23 -17.45 16.13 6.34
N LYS A 24 -16.92 16.46 5.15
CA LYS A 24 -16.82 15.54 4.00
C LYS A 24 -15.64 14.56 4.10
N TYR A 25 -14.56 14.95 4.79
CA TYR A 25 -13.40 14.11 5.10
C TYR A 25 -13.12 14.18 6.60
N PRO A 26 -13.95 13.52 7.43
CA PRO A 26 -13.73 13.53 8.87
C PRO A 26 -12.37 12.93 9.18
N ALA A 27 -11.63 13.58 10.08
CA ALA A 27 -10.42 12.98 10.63
C ALA A 27 -10.79 11.62 11.26
N PRO A 28 -9.92 10.61 11.13
CA PRO A 28 -10.16 9.32 11.80
C PRO A 28 -10.43 9.55 13.30
N SER A 29 -11.35 8.79 13.88
CA SER A 29 -11.69 8.98 15.28
C SER A 29 -10.44 8.78 16.16
N PRO A 30 -10.31 9.47 17.30
CA PRO A 30 -9.15 9.31 18.18
C PRO A 30 -8.93 7.85 18.61
N ALA A 31 -9.99 7.06 18.71
CA ALA A 31 -9.93 5.63 19.00
C ALA A 31 -9.41 4.80 17.81
N ALA A 32 -9.85 5.11 16.59
CA ALA A 32 -9.33 4.50 15.37
C ALA A 32 -7.87 4.88 15.15
N GLU A 33 -7.50 6.13 15.40
CA GLU A 33 -6.14 6.64 15.27
C GLU A 33 -5.23 6.12 16.39
N ALA A 34 -5.72 5.94 17.62
CA ALA A 34 -4.98 5.28 18.70
C ALA A 34 -4.78 3.79 18.44
N SER A 35 -5.80 3.10 17.91
CA SER A 35 -5.71 1.69 17.52
C SER A 35 -4.75 1.50 16.36
N ARG A 36 -4.83 2.37 15.34
CA ARG A 36 -3.88 2.44 14.21
C ARG A 36 -2.48 2.79 14.68
N ARG A 37 -2.30 3.74 15.60
CA ARG A 37 -0.99 4.11 16.16
C ARG A 37 -0.40 2.99 17.02
N LYS A 38 -1.22 2.22 17.73
CA LYS A 38 -0.81 1.03 18.48
C LYS A 38 -0.41 -0.11 17.55
N ARG A 39 -1.14 -0.30 16.44
CA ARG A 39 -0.75 -1.19 15.32
C ARG A 39 0.57 -0.70 14.69
N ARG A 40 0.68 0.57 14.32
CA ARG A 40 1.90 1.22 13.78
C ARG A 40 3.13 1.02 14.65
N ASN A 41 3.04 1.26 15.96
CA ASN A 41 4.16 1.06 16.88
C ASN A 41 4.51 -0.43 17.08
N ARG A 42 3.56 -1.35 16.86
CA ARG A 42 3.81 -2.79 16.85
C ARG A 42 4.42 -3.28 15.54
N MET A 43 4.21 -2.59 14.42
CA MET A 43 4.32 -3.12 13.06
C MET A 43 5.55 -2.67 12.27
N SER A 44 6.54 -1.97 12.87
CA SER A 44 7.82 -1.77 12.17
C SER A 44 8.38 -3.14 11.80
N LEU A 45 8.28 -3.50 10.52
CA LEU A 45 8.53 -4.85 10.00
C LEU A 45 10.00 -5.25 10.21
N PHE A 46 10.85 -4.27 10.47
CA PHE A 46 12.30 -4.38 10.48
C PHE A 46 12.96 -3.90 11.78
N SER A 47 12.18 -3.43 12.77
CA SER A 47 12.70 -3.11 14.12
C SER A 47 12.38 -4.18 15.17
N ARG A 48 11.61 -5.22 14.82
CA ARG A 48 11.33 -6.33 15.74
C ARG A 48 12.60 -7.18 15.92
N GLN A 49 12.95 -7.47 17.18
CA GLN A 49 13.77 -8.66 17.46
C GLN A 49 13.08 -9.87 16.82
N PRO A 50 13.83 -10.80 16.20
CA PRO A 50 13.25 -11.97 15.57
C PRO A 50 12.35 -12.64 16.61
N MET A 51 11.05 -12.66 16.35
CA MET A 51 10.17 -13.47 17.17
C MET A 51 10.68 -14.90 17.04
N ASN A 52 11.03 -15.50 18.18
CA ASN A 52 11.51 -16.86 18.24
C ASN A 52 10.35 -17.78 17.82
N CYS A 53 10.17 -17.95 16.52
CA CYS A 53 9.03 -18.64 15.92
C CYS A 53 9.28 -20.15 15.82
N GLU A 54 9.99 -20.72 16.81
CA GLU A 54 10.17 -22.17 16.93
C GLU A 54 8.83 -22.91 17.10
N GLY A 55 7.76 -22.20 17.48
CA GLY A 55 6.40 -22.73 17.62
C GLY A 55 5.47 -22.59 16.40
N GLY A 56 5.96 -22.08 15.26
CA GLY A 56 5.14 -21.82 14.07
C GLY A 56 4.13 -20.68 14.24
N TRP A 57 3.44 -20.32 13.15
CA TRP A 57 2.38 -19.32 13.17
C TRP A 57 1.05 -19.99 13.52
N LYS A 58 0.37 -19.56 14.60
CA LYS A 58 -0.90 -20.16 15.03
C LYS A 58 -1.93 -20.13 13.90
N GLY A 59 -2.55 -21.28 13.62
CA GLY A 59 -3.55 -21.40 12.55
C GLY A 59 -2.97 -21.38 11.13
N TYR A 60 -1.64 -21.47 10.97
CA TYR A 60 -0.96 -21.54 9.68
C TYR A 60 0.00 -22.73 9.62
N GLU A 61 0.09 -23.33 8.44
CA GLU A 61 1.00 -24.42 8.12
C GLU A 61 2.09 -23.90 7.18
N ARG A 62 3.35 -24.17 7.53
CA ARG A 62 4.48 -23.95 6.61
C ARG A 62 4.42 -24.98 5.49
N ILE A 63 4.45 -24.53 4.24
CA ILE A 63 4.39 -25.42 3.07
C ILE A 63 5.79 -25.67 2.52
N VAL A 64 6.42 -24.63 1.96
CA VAL A 64 7.70 -24.71 1.27
C VAL A 64 8.55 -23.52 1.66
N GLY A 65 9.84 -23.75 1.85
CA GLY A 65 10.86 -22.72 1.84
C GLY A 65 11.90 -23.08 0.79
N PHE A 66 12.12 -22.18 -0.16
CA PHE A 66 13.16 -22.33 -1.17
C PHE A 66 14.26 -21.33 -0.85
N ASP A 67 15.49 -21.79 -0.76
CA ASP A 67 16.63 -20.94 -0.41
C ASP A 67 17.77 -21.22 -1.38
N THR A 68 18.03 -20.26 -2.26
CA THR A 68 19.16 -20.29 -3.20
C THR A 68 20.23 -19.27 -2.83
N MET A 69 20.14 -18.65 -1.65
CA MET A 69 21.15 -17.71 -1.17
C MET A 69 22.55 -18.33 -0.98
N PRO A 70 22.72 -19.57 -0.47
CA PRO A 70 24.06 -20.13 -0.32
C PRO A 70 24.76 -20.42 -1.66
N ASP A 71 23.98 -20.73 -2.70
CA ASP A 71 24.50 -21.11 -4.03
C ASP A 71 24.55 -19.93 -5.02
N ALA A 72 24.34 -18.70 -4.53
CA ALA A 72 24.15 -17.53 -5.38
C ALA A 72 25.36 -17.26 -6.30
N GLU A 73 26.59 -17.45 -5.80
CA GLU A 73 27.82 -17.26 -6.57
C GLU A 73 27.99 -18.23 -7.74
N ASP A 74 27.38 -19.42 -7.65
CA ASP A 74 27.46 -20.47 -8.66
C ASP A 74 26.36 -20.34 -9.73
N THR A 75 25.39 -19.44 -9.54
CA THR A 75 24.31 -19.21 -10.50
C THR A 75 24.68 -18.21 -11.59
N VAL A 76 24.24 -18.48 -12.83
CA VAL A 76 24.50 -17.63 -14.02
C VAL A 76 24.05 -16.18 -13.83
N SER A 77 22.98 -15.95 -13.05
CA SER A 77 22.46 -14.62 -12.78
C SER A 77 23.05 -13.95 -11.54
N ARG A 78 23.90 -14.65 -10.76
CA ARG A 78 24.40 -14.22 -9.43
C ARG A 78 23.31 -13.71 -8.48
N SER A 79 22.07 -14.12 -8.72
CA SER A 79 20.90 -13.60 -8.01
C SER A 79 20.50 -14.60 -6.94
N ALA A 80 20.57 -14.17 -5.68
CA ALA A 80 20.14 -14.95 -4.55
C ALA A 80 18.63 -14.77 -4.35
N SER A 81 17.92 -15.86 -4.03
CA SER A 81 16.48 -15.83 -3.74
C SER A 81 16.13 -16.64 -2.51
N TYR A 82 15.21 -16.13 -1.72
CA TYR A 82 14.64 -16.80 -0.57
C TYR A 82 13.13 -16.67 -0.61
N THR A 83 12.46 -17.80 -0.82
CA THR A 83 11.00 -17.89 -0.86
C THR A 83 10.51 -18.61 0.37
N LEU A 84 9.50 -18.07 1.04
CA LEU A 84 8.85 -18.72 2.17
C LEU A 84 7.33 -18.67 2.00
N GLN A 85 6.70 -19.84 2.01
CA GLN A 85 5.26 -19.97 1.82
C GLN A 85 4.59 -20.60 3.05
N VAL A 86 3.50 -19.98 3.49
CA VAL A 86 2.62 -20.47 4.55
C VAL A 86 1.16 -20.38 4.09
N LYS A 87 0.31 -21.28 4.58
CA LYS A 87 -1.15 -21.24 4.34
C LYS A 87 -1.90 -21.28 5.64
N SER A 88 -3.06 -20.64 5.69
CA SER A 88 -4.00 -20.85 6.80
C SER A 88 -4.45 -22.31 6.81
N VAL A 89 -4.67 -22.86 8.01
CA VAL A 89 -5.29 -24.18 8.17
C VAL A 89 -6.68 -24.16 7.56
N GLY A 90 -6.92 -25.10 6.63
CA GLY A 90 -8.17 -25.19 5.86
C GLY A 90 -8.18 -24.40 4.54
N TYR A 91 -7.11 -23.67 4.21
CA TYR A 91 -6.97 -23.05 2.89
C TYR A 91 -6.83 -24.12 1.81
N ALA A 92 -7.65 -24.02 0.76
CA ALA A 92 -7.55 -24.81 -0.45
C ALA A 92 -7.70 -23.91 -1.66
N ARG A 93 -6.75 -23.99 -2.60
CA ARG A 93 -6.79 -23.22 -3.83
C ARG A 93 -7.96 -23.67 -4.70
N THR A 94 -8.75 -22.73 -5.18
CA THR A 94 -9.88 -22.97 -6.08
C THR A 94 -9.66 -22.29 -7.43
N LYS A 95 -10.58 -22.48 -8.39
CA LYS A 95 -10.56 -21.75 -9.66
C LYS A 95 -10.82 -20.25 -9.50
N HIS A 96 -11.39 -19.83 -8.38
CA HIS A 96 -11.71 -18.45 -8.06
C HIS A 96 -10.66 -17.78 -7.17
N THR A 97 -9.62 -18.51 -6.78
CA THR A 97 -8.51 -17.93 -5.99
C THR A 97 -7.79 -16.87 -6.81
N ARG A 98 -7.81 -15.65 -6.30
CA ARG A 98 -7.09 -14.51 -6.89
C ARG A 98 -5.73 -14.38 -6.21
N THR A 99 -4.76 -13.86 -6.95
CA THR A 99 -3.42 -13.63 -6.43
C THR A 99 -3.13 -12.13 -6.45
N PHE A 100 -2.82 -11.56 -5.30
CA PHE A 100 -2.43 -10.17 -5.14
C PHE A 100 -0.95 -10.07 -4.81
N MET A 101 -0.24 -9.11 -5.42
CA MET A 101 1.18 -8.92 -5.16
C MET A 101 1.43 -7.57 -4.51
N CYS A 102 2.28 -7.52 -3.50
CA CYS A 102 2.68 -6.29 -2.82
C CYS A 102 4.21 -6.17 -2.78
N ALA A 103 4.75 -5.08 -3.33
CA ALA A 103 6.17 -4.79 -3.19
C ALA A 103 6.43 -4.04 -1.87
N VAL A 104 7.18 -4.67 -0.99
CA VAL A 104 7.50 -4.20 0.36
C VAL A 104 8.98 -3.90 0.46
N ASP A 105 9.32 -2.77 1.07
CA ASP A 105 10.68 -2.34 1.36
C ASP A 105 10.81 -1.91 2.82
N ALA A 106 11.97 -1.37 3.22
CA ALA A 106 12.20 -0.90 4.58
C ALA A 106 11.49 0.43 4.95
N THR A 107 10.51 0.88 4.15
CA THR A 107 9.82 2.16 4.37
C THR A 107 8.40 1.96 4.89
N GLU A 108 7.98 2.84 5.81
CA GLU A 108 6.61 2.89 6.34
C GLU A 108 5.53 3.01 5.23
N SER A 109 5.88 3.62 4.10
CA SER A 109 4.95 3.74 2.96
C SER A 109 4.63 2.40 2.31
N SER A 110 5.57 1.44 2.33
CA SER A 110 5.32 0.10 1.81
C SER A 110 4.63 -0.80 2.84
N GLU A 111 4.91 -0.62 4.14
CA GLU A 111 4.16 -1.27 5.21
C GLU A 111 2.68 -0.87 5.16
N ARG A 112 2.40 0.43 5.03
CA ARG A 112 1.03 0.94 4.86
C ARG A 112 0.34 0.39 3.61
N ALA A 113 1.11 0.13 2.55
CA ALA A 113 0.59 -0.46 1.33
C ALA A 113 0.17 -1.93 1.54
N LEU A 114 0.93 -2.68 2.33
CA LEU A 114 0.60 -4.03 2.76
C LEU A 114 -0.62 -4.04 3.70
N GLU A 115 -0.73 -3.09 4.62
CA GLU A 115 -1.95 -2.96 5.43
C GLU A 115 -3.16 -2.66 4.54
N TRP A 116 -3.01 -1.74 3.60
CA TRP A 116 -4.09 -1.37 2.69
C TRP A 116 -4.56 -2.54 1.83
N ILE A 117 -3.64 -3.36 1.28
CA ILE A 117 -4.02 -4.52 0.46
C ILE A 117 -4.77 -5.56 1.29
N MET A 118 -4.31 -5.80 2.53
CA MET A 118 -4.95 -6.71 3.47
C MET A 118 -6.31 -6.21 3.94
N GLU A 119 -6.53 -4.91 4.03
CA GLU A 119 -7.82 -4.34 4.45
C GLU A 119 -8.84 -4.24 3.31
N ASN A 120 -8.40 -3.99 2.07
CA ASN A 120 -9.29 -3.56 0.99
C ASN A 120 -9.43 -4.56 -0.17
N LEU A 121 -8.43 -5.42 -0.41
CA LEU A 121 -8.46 -6.31 -1.59
C LEU A 121 -8.52 -7.80 -1.24
N VAL A 122 -7.71 -8.23 -0.28
CA VAL A 122 -7.57 -9.65 0.07
C VAL A 122 -8.85 -10.15 0.75
N ASP A 123 -9.42 -11.23 0.24
CA ASP A 123 -10.59 -11.90 0.81
C ASP A 123 -10.28 -13.38 1.15
N ASP A 124 -11.27 -14.09 1.68
CA ASP A 124 -11.18 -15.53 1.93
C ASP A 124 -10.90 -16.32 0.64
N GLY A 125 -9.95 -17.24 0.69
CA GLY A 125 -9.55 -18.06 -0.45
C GLY A 125 -8.59 -17.40 -1.42
N ASP A 126 -8.11 -16.18 -1.14
CA ASP A 126 -7.12 -15.47 -1.94
C ASP A 126 -5.67 -15.77 -1.54
N GLU A 127 -4.75 -15.41 -2.43
CA GLU A 127 -3.31 -15.51 -2.25
C GLU A 127 -2.67 -14.13 -2.22
N ILE A 128 -1.74 -13.93 -1.28
CA ILE A 128 -0.91 -12.74 -1.22
C ILE A 128 0.56 -13.10 -1.43
N VAL A 129 1.20 -12.41 -2.37
CA VAL A 129 2.64 -12.52 -2.67
C VAL A 129 3.32 -11.22 -2.25
N ALA A 130 4.01 -11.23 -1.12
CA ALA A 130 4.76 -10.08 -0.62
C ALA A 130 6.23 -10.19 -1.06
N VAL A 131 6.69 -9.18 -1.80
CA VAL A 131 7.99 -9.21 -2.46
C VAL A 131 8.90 -8.13 -1.92
N ARG A 132 10.11 -8.52 -1.52
CA ARG A 132 11.19 -7.62 -1.15
C ARG A 132 12.40 -7.89 -2.04
N VAL A 133 12.90 -6.82 -2.66
CA VAL A 133 14.15 -6.88 -3.42
C VAL A 133 15.20 -6.08 -2.67
N LEU A 134 16.29 -6.74 -2.32
CA LEU A 134 17.46 -6.18 -1.66
C LEU A 134 18.41 -5.63 -2.73
N ASP A 135 18.83 -4.38 -2.54
CA ASP A 135 19.80 -3.73 -3.41
C ASP A 135 21.21 -3.98 -2.86
N GLU A 136 22.07 -4.66 -3.60
CA GLU A 136 23.41 -5.10 -3.16
C GLU A 136 24.29 -3.93 -2.66
N GLU A 137 24.07 -2.73 -3.18
CA GLU A 137 24.83 -1.53 -2.77
C GLU A 137 24.32 -0.88 -1.48
N GLN A 138 23.03 -1.06 -1.14
CA GLN A 138 22.37 -0.36 -0.03
C GLN A 138 22.08 -1.27 1.16
N ASP A 139 21.74 -2.51 0.87
CA ASP A 139 21.37 -3.53 1.83
C ASP A 139 22.56 -4.48 1.98
N ASN A 140 23.56 -4.09 2.79
CA ASN A 140 24.61 -4.98 3.31
C ASN A 140 23.99 -6.01 4.29
N MET A 141 22.94 -6.71 3.85
CA MET A 141 22.19 -7.67 4.62
C MET A 141 22.84 -9.04 4.45
N SER A 142 23.22 -9.67 5.56
CA SER A 142 23.64 -11.07 5.56
C SER A 142 22.48 -11.97 5.12
N GLN A 143 22.80 -13.17 4.59
CA GLN A 143 21.80 -14.17 4.22
C GLN A 143 20.86 -14.51 5.39
N GLU A 144 21.38 -14.48 6.62
CA GLU A 144 20.61 -14.68 7.85
C GLU A 144 19.55 -13.58 8.08
N ASN A 145 19.91 -12.32 7.83
CA ASN A 145 18.97 -11.20 7.92
C ASN A 145 17.84 -11.29 6.89
N ALA A 146 18.08 -11.87 5.71
CA ALA A 146 17.04 -12.10 4.71
C ALA A 146 16.00 -13.13 5.18
N ARG A 147 16.45 -14.23 5.80
CA ARG A 147 15.58 -15.27 6.37
C ARG A 147 14.72 -14.71 7.50
N ASP A 148 15.32 -13.96 8.41
CA ASP A 148 14.60 -13.36 9.54
C ASP A 148 13.65 -12.25 9.09
N GLY A 149 14.07 -11.45 8.10
CA GLY A 149 13.19 -10.47 7.46
C GLY A 149 11.96 -11.10 6.82
N ALA A 150 12.12 -12.23 6.13
CA ALA A 150 11.01 -12.97 5.54
C ALA A 150 10.06 -13.54 6.60
N ARG A 151 10.58 -14.12 7.69
CA ARG A 151 9.78 -14.59 8.83
C ARG A 151 9.01 -13.45 9.50
N SER A 152 9.65 -12.30 9.69
CA SER A 152 9.02 -11.10 10.25
C SER A 152 7.89 -10.59 9.36
N LEU A 153 8.09 -10.60 8.04
CA LEU A 153 7.06 -10.20 7.08
C LEU A 153 5.85 -11.13 7.11
N ILE A 154 6.06 -12.45 7.16
CA ILE A 154 4.96 -13.41 7.34
C ILE A 154 4.23 -13.16 8.65
N ALA A 155 4.95 -13.01 9.77
CA ALA A 155 4.33 -12.77 11.06
C ALA A 155 3.44 -11.52 11.05
N SER A 156 3.86 -10.49 10.31
CA SER A 156 3.12 -9.25 10.17
C SER A 156 1.85 -9.41 9.31
N ILE A 157 1.91 -10.18 8.22
CA ILE A 157 0.72 -10.49 7.41
C ILE A 157 -0.28 -11.36 8.19
N VAL A 158 0.23 -12.32 8.97
CA VAL A 158 -0.60 -13.16 9.86
C VAL A 158 -1.29 -12.29 10.92
N GLU A 159 -0.57 -11.35 11.53
CA GLU A 159 -1.14 -10.38 12.48
C GLU A 159 -2.19 -9.47 11.83
N LEU A 160 -2.03 -9.09 10.56
CA LEU A 160 -3.02 -8.29 9.83
C LEU A 160 -4.29 -9.08 9.43
N ASN A 161 -4.25 -10.41 9.46
CA ASN A 161 -5.38 -11.23 9.05
C ASN A 161 -6.38 -11.53 10.19
N ASP A 162 -5.96 -11.38 11.45
CA ASP A 162 -6.78 -11.60 12.65
C ASP A 162 -7.54 -12.97 12.65
N GLU A 163 -6.97 -14.02 12.03
CA GLU A 163 -7.48 -15.41 11.89
C GLU A 163 -8.83 -15.60 11.15
N THR A 164 -9.40 -14.54 10.58
CA THR A 164 -10.74 -14.59 9.96
C THR A 164 -10.77 -15.26 8.58
N ARG A 165 -9.78 -14.94 7.73
CA ARG A 165 -9.73 -15.40 6.33
C ARG A 165 -8.75 -16.55 6.15
N LYS A 166 -9.10 -17.51 5.31
CA LYS A 166 -8.25 -18.61 4.85
C LYS A 166 -7.48 -18.13 3.63
N ILE A 167 -6.22 -17.76 3.83
CA ILE A 167 -5.36 -17.23 2.77
C ILE A 167 -4.06 -18.03 2.66
N SER A 168 -3.44 -17.99 1.48
CA SER A 168 -2.04 -18.42 1.31
C SER A 168 -1.14 -17.20 1.17
N ILE A 169 -0.02 -17.22 1.88
CA ILE A 169 0.94 -16.13 1.97
C ILE A 169 2.27 -16.66 1.42
N THR A 170 2.78 -15.99 0.39
CA THR A 170 4.11 -16.24 -0.16
C THR A 170 4.96 -14.99 0.03
N VAL A 171 6.13 -15.15 0.63
CA VAL A 171 7.11 -14.08 0.80
C VAL A 171 8.32 -14.38 -0.06
N GLU A 172 8.71 -13.42 -0.88
CA GLU A 172 9.84 -13.52 -1.81
C GLU A 172 10.89 -12.46 -1.47
N PHE A 173 12.10 -12.90 -1.16
CA PHE A 173 13.29 -12.06 -0.97
C PHE A 173 14.27 -12.33 -2.09
N LEU A 174 14.64 -11.30 -2.86
CA LEU A 174 15.56 -11.43 -3.98
C LEU A 174 16.67 -10.40 -3.87
N THR A 175 17.87 -10.74 -4.34
CA THR A 175 18.93 -9.75 -4.59
C THR A 175 18.92 -9.29 -6.05
N GLY A 176 19.33 -8.06 -6.28
CA GLY A 176 19.55 -7.49 -7.61
C GLY A 176 18.65 -6.30 -7.94
N SER A 177 18.52 -5.97 -9.22
CA SER A 177 17.79 -4.76 -9.64
C SER A 177 16.30 -4.84 -9.34
N ILE A 178 15.85 -3.96 -8.44
CA ILE A 178 14.46 -3.88 -7.94
C ILE A 178 13.44 -3.91 -9.07
N LYS A 179 13.66 -3.12 -10.13
CA LYS A 179 12.73 -3.00 -11.24
C LYS A 179 12.59 -4.32 -12.00
N SER A 180 13.70 -4.91 -12.43
CA SER A 180 13.67 -6.15 -13.22
C SER A 180 13.15 -7.33 -12.41
N SER A 181 13.53 -7.42 -11.14
CA SER A 181 13.09 -8.49 -10.25
C SER A 181 11.58 -8.45 -10.01
N ILE A 182 11.01 -7.26 -9.73
CA ILE A 182 9.56 -7.11 -9.59
C ILE A 182 8.83 -7.49 -10.89
N LEU A 183 9.27 -6.98 -12.05
CA LEU A 183 8.63 -7.30 -13.34
C LEU A 183 8.73 -8.79 -13.70
N ARG A 184 9.84 -9.44 -13.36
CA ARG A 184 10.02 -10.89 -13.52
C ARG A 184 9.00 -11.66 -12.67
N LEU A 185 8.83 -11.28 -11.41
CA LEU A 185 7.89 -11.94 -10.49
C LEU A 185 6.45 -11.68 -10.89
N VAL A 186 6.10 -10.48 -11.35
CA VAL A 186 4.78 -10.19 -11.92
C VAL A 186 4.48 -11.13 -13.09
N THR A 187 5.47 -11.38 -13.96
CA THR A 187 5.31 -12.30 -15.09
C THR A 187 5.14 -13.76 -14.63
N MET A 188 5.85 -14.16 -13.57
CA MET A 188 5.82 -15.51 -13.02
C MET A 188 4.51 -15.80 -12.27
N TYR A 189 4.15 -14.95 -11.32
CA TYR A 189 2.97 -15.12 -10.46
C TYR A 189 1.66 -14.69 -11.12
N ARG A 190 1.72 -13.85 -12.17
CA ARG A 190 0.56 -13.26 -12.84
C ARG A 190 -0.53 -12.77 -11.86
N PRO A 191 -0.17 -11.88 -10.92
CA PRO A 191 -1.15 -11.37 -9.96
C PRO A 191 -2.22 -10.52 -10.65
N GLU A 192 -3.40 -10.39 -10.05
CA GLU A 192 -4.46 -9.52 -10.54
C GLU A 192 -4.11 -8.04 -10.40
N SER A 193 -3.32 -7.69 -9.39
CA SER A 193 -2.76 -6.34 -9.23
C SER A 193 -1.45 -6.35 -8.46
N LEU A 194 -0.63 -5.33 -8.72
CA LEU A 194 0.61 -5.04 -8.01
C LEU A 194 0.42 -3.77 -7.16
N THR A 195 0.48 -3.92 -5.84
CA THR A 195 0.42 -2.79 -4.90
C THR A 195 1.83 -2.35 -4.51
N ILE A 196 2.08 -1.03 -4.57
CA ILE A 196 3.36 -0.43 -4.18
C ILE A 196 3.15 0.77 -3.26
N GLY A 197 4.05 0.94 -2.28
CA GLY A 197 4.10 2.15 -1.48
C GLY A 197 4.66 3.33 -2.28
N THR A 198 4.22 4.55 -1.99
CA THR A 198 4.88 5.74 -2.55
C THR A 198 6.26 5.93 -1.94
N ARG A 199 7.31 5.54 -2.66
CA ARG A 199 8.66 6.00 -2.33
C ARG A 199 8.74 7.51 -2.52
N GLY A 200 8.90 8.22 -1.41
CA GLY A 200 9.64 9.47 -1.44
C GLY A 200 11.04 9.18 -0.95
N LYS A 201 12.02 8.97 -1.84
CA LYS A 201 13.38 9.38 -1.49
C LYS A 201 13.23 10.80 -0.97
N GLN A 202 13.70 11.08 0.24
CA GLN A 202 13.78 12.44 0.75
C GLN A 202 14.86 13.14 -0.09
N VAL A 203 14.50 13.53 -1.32
CA VAL A 203 15.39 14.27 -2.21
C VAL A 203 15.71 15.55 -1.46
N SER A 204 16.99 15.74 -1.14
CA SER A 204 17.45 16.89 -0.37
C SER A 204 16.97 18.16 -1.07
N ALA A 205 16.58 19.18 -0.31
CA ALA A 205 16.10 20.44 -0.90
C ALA A 205 17.12 21.03 -1.90
N LEU A 206 18.41 20.75 -1.68
CA LEU A 206 19.51 21.11 -2.56
C LEU A 206 19.48 20.37 -3.91
N GLU A 207 19.19 19.07 -3.92
CA GLU A 207 19.11 18.26 -5.15
C GLU A 207 17.91 18.67 -6.01
N LYS A 208 16.79 19.07 -5.38
CA LYS A 208 15.65 19.65 -6.08
C LYS A 208 15.99 21.00 -6.72
N MET A 209 16.87 21.78 -6.10
CA MET A 209 17.30 23.08 -6.60
C MET A 209 18.33 22.96 -7.73
N LEU A 210 19.13 21.90 -7.75
CA LEU A 210 20.14 21.63 -8.78
C LEU A 210 19.57 20.99 -10.07
N GLY A 211 18.26 20.81 -10.17
CA GLY A 211 17.61 20.22 -11.36
C GLY A 211 17.95 18.74 -11.60
N THR A 212 18.73 18.11 -10.71
CA THR A 212 19.04 16.69 -10.74
C THR A 212 17.82 15.93 -10.24
N THR A 213 16.83 15.76 -11.10
CA THR A 213 15.75 14.80 -10.84
C THR A 213 16.40 13.43 -10.77
N PRO A 214 16.41 12.73 -9.61
CA PRO A 214 17.08 11.44 -9.53
C PRO A 214 16.42 10.51 -10.54
N LEU A 215 17.25 9.97 -11.43
CA LEU A 215 16.85 9.11 -12.52
C LEU A 215 15.88 8.03 -12.03
N GLY A 216 14.73 7.94 -12.71
CA GLY A 216 13.84 6.79 -12.69
C GLY A 216 13.07 6.57 -11.37
N ASN A 217 11.95 7.27 -11.21
CA ASN A 217 10.96 6.87 -10.20
C ASN A 217 10.51 5.41 -10.46
N LEU A 218 10.81 4.49 -9.54
CA LEU A 218 10.45 3.06 -9.65
C LEU A 218 8.96 2.89 -9.94
N SER A 219 8.11 3.65 -9.24
CA SER A 219 6.66 3.62 -9.44
C SER A 219 6.26 4.00 -10.87
N LYS A 220 6.91 5.01 -11.46
CA LYS A 220 6.70 5.38 -12.86
C LYS A 220 7.13 4.24 -13.79
N SER A 221 8.29 3.65 -13.56
CA SER A 221 8.77 2.55 -14.40
C SER A 221 7.84 1.34 -14.37
N LEU A 222 7.30 1.00 -13.19
CA LEU A 222 6.34 -0.08 -13.02
C LEU A 222 5.00 0.23 -13.70
N ILE A 223 4.45 1.45 -13.56
CA ILE A 223 3.22 1.84 -14.27
C ILE A 223 3.37 1.67 -15.79
N TRP A 224 4.53 2.04 -16.33
CA TRP A 224 4.76 2.03 -17.79
C TRP A 224 5.00 0.63 -18.38
N GLN A 225 5.57 -0.29 -17.59
CA GLN A 225 6.05 -1.58 -18.10
C GLN A 225 5.31 -2.79 -17.52
N SER A 226 4.57 -2.61 -16.42
CA SER A 226 3.87 -3.70 -15.76
C SER A 226 2.72 -4.20 -16.65
N PRO A 227 2.62 -5.53 -16.87
CA PRO A 227 1.49 -6.13 -17.58
C PRO A 227 0.21 -6.19 -16.72
N VAL A 228 0.32 -5.97 -15.41
CA VAL A 228 -0.79 -5.99 -14.44
C VAL A 228 -1.06 -4.58 -13.91
N PRO A 229 -2.30 -4.26 -13.49
CA PRO A 229 -2.60 -2.95 -12.93
C PRO A 229 -1.78 -2.69 -11.66
N VAL A 230 -1.24 -1.47 -11.56
CA VAL A 230 -0.38 -1.03 -10.46
C VAL A 230 -1.14 -0.07 -9.54
N ILE A 231 -1.27 -0.42 -8.27
CA ILE A 231 -1.94 0.39 -7.24
C ILE A 231 -0.88 1.08 -6.39
N ILE A 232 -0.99 2.41 -6.27
CA ILE A 232 -0.02 3.22 -5.52
C ILE A 232 -0.68 3.74 -4.25
N VAL A 233 -0.20 3.25 -3.11
CA VAL A 233 -0.72 3.64 -1.79
C VAL A 233 0.09 4.83 -1.26
N ARG A 234 -0.62 5.93 -1.03
CA ARG A 234 -0.07 7.16 -0.43
C ARG A 234 -0.24 7.14 1.09
N PRO A 235 0.79 7.52 1.87
CA PRO A 235 0.65 7.66 3.30
C PRO A 235 -0.29 8.84 3.63
N GLU A 236 -1.12 8.65 4.65
CA GLU A 236 -2.18 9.59 5.06
C GLU A 236 -1.61 10.98 5.43
N ASP A 237 -0.45 11.04 6.09
CA ASP A 237 0.22 12.30 6.42
C ASP A 237 0.51 13.19 5.20
N ARG A 238 0.89 12.57 4.07
CA ARG A 238 1.14 13.30 2.82
C ARG A 238 -0.17 13.73 2.18
N VAL A 239 -1.22 12.94 2.32
CA VAL A 239 -2.56 13.30 1.87
C VAL A 239 -3.05 14.52 2.64
N GLN A 240 -2.97 14.50 3.97
CA GLN A 240 -3.41 15.60 4.83
C GLN A 240 -2.60 16.87 4.60
N LYS A 241 -1.26 16.77 4.44
CA LYS A 241 -0.40 17.92 4.09
C LYS A 241 -0.72 18.52 2.72
N HIS A 242 -1.02 17.69 1.72
CA HIS A 242 -1.43 18.21 0.41
C HIS A 242 -2.83 18.79 0.44
N LEU A 243 -3.73 18.21 1.23
CA LEU A 243 -5.07 18.73 1.44
C LEU A 243 -5.02 20.10 2.13
N SER A 244 -4.26 20.24 3.22
CA SER A 244 -4.11 21.52 3.92
C SER A 244 -3.45 22.60 3.06
N LYS A 245 -2.44 22.23 2.26
CA LYS A 245 -1.85 23.14 1.26
C LYS A 245 -2.86 23.58 0.19
N ARG A 246 -3.73 22.68 -0.25
CA ARG A 246 -4.82 23.02 -1.19
C ARG A 246 -5.86 23.93 -0.55
N MET A 247 -6.17 23.72 0.73
CA MET A 247 -7.09 24.57 1.49
C MET A 247 -6.55 25.98 1.68
N ALA A 248 -5.24 26.11 1.88
CA ALA A 248 -4.56 27.39 2.07
C ALA A 248 -4.31 28.19 0.77
N ASP A 249 -4.58 27.61 -0.42
CA ASP A 249 -4.38 28.27 -1.72
C ASP A 249 -5.65 29.06 -2.11
N PRO A 250 -5.64 30.41 -2.06
CA PRO A 250 -6.83 31.22 -2.32
C PRO A 250 -7.35 31.09 -3.75
N ARG A 251 -6.50 30.70 -4.71
CA ARG A 251 -6.86 30.56 -6.13
C ARG A 251 -7.71 29.32 -6.40
N ARG A 252 -7.82 28.41 -5.44
CA ARG A 252 -8.56 27.13 -5.59
C ARG A 252 -9.93 27.15 -4.92
N HIS A 253 -10.28 28.24 -4.23
CA HIS A 253 -11.60 28.40 -3.62
C HIS A 253 -12.70 28.47 -4.70
N GLU A 254 -12.45 29.15 -5.83
CA GLU A 254 -13.41 29.24 -6.94
C GLU A 254 -13.82 27.87 -7.53
N TYR A 255 -12.86 26.95 -7.74
CA TYR A 255 -13.17 25.60 -8.25
C TYR A 255 -14.00 24.79 -7.26
N TYR A 256 -13.77 25.00 -5.97
CA TYR A 256 -14.53 24.31 -4.94
C TYR A 256 -15.95 24.85 -4.82
N ASP A 257 -16.14 26.17 -4.91
CA ASP A 257 -17.48 26.77 -4.95
C ASP A 257 -18.28 26.21 -6.14
N LEU A 258 -17.66 26.07 -7.32
CA LEU A 258 -18.27 25.44 -8.48
C LEU A 258 -18.63 23.95 -8.25
N VAL A 259 -17.82 23.23 -7.49
CA VAL A 259 -18.02 21.80 -7.20
C VAL A 259 -19.04 21.57 -6.08
N GLN A 260 -19.12 22.44 -5.08
CA GLN A 260 -20.11 22.33 -4.01
C GLN A 260 -21.54 22.47 -4.51
N HIS A 261 -21.77 23.35 -5.49
CA HIS A 261 -23.10 23.58 -6.05
C HIS A 261 -23.57 22.44 -6.97
N ASN A 262 -22.70 21.48 -7.31
CA ASN A 262 -23.03 20.30 -8.10
C ASN A 262 -22.85 19.03 -7.26
N GLU A 263 -23.90 18.64 -6.54
CA GLU A 263 -23.94 17.40 -5.74
C GLU A 263 -23.79 16.13 -6.59
N GLN A 264 -24.01 16.21 -7.90
CA GLN A 264 -23.83 15.12 -8.86
C GLN A 264 -22.59 15.36 -9.72
N LEU A 265 -21.41 15.17 -9.13
CA LEU A 265 -20.22 14.99 -9.95
C LEU A 265 -20.22 13.56 -10.52
N PRO A 266 -19.76 13.35 -11.76
CA PRO A 266 -19.78 12.04 -12.42
C PRO A 266 -18.94 10.94 -11.72
N MET A 267 -18.26 11.25 -10.62
CA MET A 267 -17.41 10.35 -9.84
C MET A 267 -17.59 10.50 -8.32
N SER A 268 -18.66 11.15 -7.83
CA SER A 268 -18.95 11.16 -6.39
C SER A 268 -19.48 9.79 -5.95
N LEU A 269 -18.92 9.24 -4.86
CA LEU A 269 -19.52 8.12 -4.15
C LEU A 269 -20.99 8.49 -3.83
N PRO A 270 -21.96 7.60 -4.09
CA PRO A 270 -23.32 7.86 -3.68
C PRO A 270 -23.33 8.04 -2.14
N PRO A 271 -24.09 9.03 -1.62
CA PRO A 271 -24.21 9.19 -0.19
C PRO A 271 -24.78 7.90 0.44
N ASN A 272 -24.20 7.48 1.56
CA ASN A 272 -24.52 6.24 2.29
C ASN A 272 -25.99 5.86 2.17
N SER A 273 -26.25 4.65 1.66
CA SER A 273 -27.57 4.03 1.51
C SER A 273 -28.33 3.82 2.82
N GLU A 274 -27.73 4.13 3.97
CA GLU A 274 -28.37 4.03 5.28
C GLU A 274 -29.40 5.15 5.52
N ALA A 275 -29.21 6.35 4.95
CA ALA A 275 -30.13 7.47 5.16
C ALA A 275 -31.46 7.34 4.38
N GLN A 276 -31.50 6.55 3.31
CA GLN A 276 -32.72 6.36 2.50
C GLN A 276 -33.68 5.31 3.08
N ALA A 277 -33.22 4.51 4.04
CA ALA A 277 -34.06 3.49 4.69
C ALA A 277 -34.98 4.09 5.78
N GLU A 278 -34.63 5.23 6.38
CA GLU A 278 -35.43 5.85 7.44
C GLU A 278 -36.59 6.71 6.91
N MET A 279 -36.56 7.18 5.66
CA MET A 279 -37.67 7.93 5.05
C MET A 279 -38.80 7.05 4.48
N ARG A 280 -38.69 5.72 4.59
CA ARG A 280 -39.71 4.77 4.11
C ARG A 280 -40.46 4.03 5.23
N LYS A 281 -40.42 4.54 6.46
CA LYS A 281 -41.29 4.08 7.55
C LYS A 281 -42.38 5.10 7.84
#